data_AF-A0A2E0TDK5-F1
#
_entry.id   AF-A0A2E0TDK5-F1
#
_cell.length_a   1.000
_cell.length_b   1.000
_cell.length_c   1.000
_cell.angle_alpha   90.00
_cell.angle_beta   90.00
_cell.angle_gamma   90.00
#
_symmetry.space_group_name_H-M   'P 1'
#
loop_
_entity.id
_entity.type
_entity.pdbx_description
1 polymer ?
#
loop_
_entity_poly.entity_id
_entity_poly.type
_entity_poly.pdbx_seq_one_letter_code
_entity_poly.pdbx_strand_id
1 'polypeptide(L)'
;MVVSRSSSDAGDRARPTGLGHALRGLLVLALLGASACVTVRPDEKEFLAQPAMTFGSEAEVGAQEDHVLTNREGSAGAGGFSGGGCGCN
;
A
#
# COMPACT_ATOMS: atom_id res chain seq x y z
N MET A 1 -20.22 20.18 56.23
CA MET A 1 -19.29 20.00 55.10
C MET A 1 -20.01 19.22 54.00
N VAL A 2 -20.65 19.92 53.06
CA VAL A 2 -21.11 19.34 51.80
C VAL A 2 -20.47 20.17 50.71
N VAL A 3 -19.52 19.56 50.00
CA VAL A 3 -18.77 20.17 48.91
C VAL A 3 -19.73 20.31 47.73
N SER A 4 -20.18 21.53 47.44
CA SER A 4 -20.84 21.85 46.17
C SER A 4 -19.83 21.64 45.06
N ARG A 5 -19.86 20.47 44.41
CA ARG A 5 -19.07 20.22 43.20
C ARG A 5 -19.65 21.07 42.07
N SER A 6 -18.79 21.94 41.56
CA SER A 6 -18.91 22.70 40.33
C SER A 6 -19.65 21.93 39.24
N SER A 7 -20.88 22.33 38.98
CA SER A 7 -21.69 21.91 37.82
C SER A 7 -21.23 22.61 36.52
N SER A 8 -20.14 23.38 36.57
CA SER A 8 -19.68 24.21 35.44
C SER A 8 -18.85 23.47 34.39
N ASP A 9 -18.49 22.20 34.61
CA ASP A 9 -17.65 21.41 33.69
C ASP A 9 -18.43 20.60 32.62
N ALA A 10 -19.76 20.60 32.66
CA ALA A 10 -20.56 19.80 31.73
C ALA A 10 -20.91 20.53 30.41
N GLY A 11 -20.69 21.85 30.33
CA GLY A 11 -21.18 22.70 29.25
C GLY A 11 -20.27 22.89 28.04
N ASP A 12 -18.98 22.52 28.11
CA ASP A 12 -18.00 22.90 27.07
C ASP A 12 -17.73 21.82 25.99
N ARG A 13 -18.41 20.67 26.04
CA ARG A 13 -18.21 19.57 25.08
C ARG A 13 -19.02 19.65 23.77
N ALA A 14 -19.79 20.71 23.57
CA ALA A 14 -20.69 20.87 22.42
C ALA A 14 -20.34 22.07 21.52
N ARG A 15 -19.06 22.50 21.46
CA ARG A 15 -18.64 23.50 20.47
C ARG A 15 -18.41 22.81 19.11
N PRO A 16 -18.97 23.31 17.99
CA PRO A 16 -18.83 22.72 16.66
C PRO A 16 -17.44 22.97 16.02
N THR A 17 -16.39 23.15 16.83
CA THR A 17 -15.01 23.39 16.36
C THR A 17 -14.50 22.25 15.50
N GLY A 18 -14.96 21.01 15.76
CA GLY A 18 -14.62 19.83 14.94
C GLY A 18 -15.19 19.88 13.51
N LEU A 19 -16.35 20.51 13.29
CA LEU A 19 -16.98 20.58 11.97
C LEU A 19 -16.18 21.47 11.01
N GLY A 20 -15.63 22.58 11.52
CA GLY A 20 -14.75 23.47 10.75
C GLY A 20 -13.42 22.79 10.36
N HIS A 21 -12.83 21.99 11.25
CA HIS A 21 -11.64 21.20 10.93
C HIS A 21 -11.94 20.07 9.95
N ALA A 22 -13.11 19.42 10.06
CA ALA A 22 -13.55 18.40 9.13
C ALA A 22 -13.79 18.97 7.72
N LEU A 23 -14.46 20.13 7.60
CA LEU A 23 -14.65 20.83 6.32
C LEU A 23 -13.32 21.27 5.69
N ARG A 24 -12.40 21.79 6.51
CA ARG A 24 -11.04 22.12 6.04
C ARG A 24 -10.28 20.89 5.56
N GLY A 25 -10.36 19.78 6.29
CA GLY A 25 -9.76 18.51 5.89
C GLY A 25 -10.34 17.98 4.58
N LEU A 26 -11.67 18.03 4.42
CA LEU A 26 -12.35 17.61 3.20
C LEU A 26 -11.97 18.46 1.99
N LEU A 27 -11.85 19.78 2.18
CA LEU A 27 -11.41 20.71 1.13
C LEU A 27 -9.98 20.41 0.67
N VAL A 28 -9.06 20.16 1.60
CA VAL A 28 -7.67 19.79 1.30
C VAL A 28 -7.62 18.47 0.52
N LEU A 29 -8.40 17.47 0.93
CA LEU A 29 -8.46 16.18 0.26
C LEU A 29 -9.03 16.29 -1.17
N ALA A 30 -10.06 17.11 -1.36
CA ALA A 30 -10.65 17.38 -2.67
C ALA A 30 -9.66 18.06 -3.63
N LEU A 31 -8.87 19.03 -3.14
CA LEU A 31 -7.84 19.71 -3.93
C LEU A 31 -6.71 18.77 -4.34
N LEU A 32 -6.27 17.87 -3.44
CA LEU A 32 -5.28 16.83 -3.74
C LEU A 32 -5.81 15.87 -4.82
N GLY A 33 -7.04 15.40 -4.69
CA GLY A 33 -7.67 14.49 -5.66
C GLY A 33 -7.88 15.11 -7.04
N ALA A 34 -8.16 16.41 -7.13
CA ALA A 34 -8.35 17.10 -8.40
C ALA A 34 -7.10 17.10 -9.31
N SER A 35 -5.90 17.00 -8.71
CA SER A 35 -4.63 16.95 -9.45
C SER A 35 -4.18 15.54 -9.86
N ALA A 36 -4.85 14.49 -9.37
CA ALA A 36 -4.40 13.11 -9.55
C ALA A 36 -4.73 12.52 -10.93
N CYS A 37 -5.76 13.03 -11.61
CA CYS A 37 -6.18 12.55 -12.93
C CYS A 37 -5.69 13.50 -14.02
N VAL A 38 -4.41 13.39 -14.40
CA VAL A 38 -3.83 14.11 -15.55
C VAL A 38 -3.64 13.18 -16.74
N THR A 39 -4.08 13.63 -17.92
CA THR A 39 -3.82 12.91 -19.17
C THR A 39 -2.41 13.22 -19.66
N VAL A 40 -1.55 12.21 -19.62
CA VAL A 40 -0.14 12.29 -20.01
C VAL A 40 0.00 11.84 -21.47
N ARG A 41 0.79 12.55 -22.28
CA ARG A 41 1.05 12.22 -23.69
C ARG A 41 1.78 10.87 -23.79
N PRO A 42 1.66 10.14 -24.92
CA PRO A 42 2.29 8.83 -25.06
C PRO A 42 3.82 8.86 -25.04
N ASP A 43 4.45 9.90 -25.57
CA ASP A 43 5.90 10.11 -25.59
C ASP A 43 6.48 10.38 -24.19
N GLU A 44 5.72 11.02 -23.32
CA GLU A 44 6.08 11.20 -21.91
C GLU A 44 6.13 9.85 -21.15
N LYS A 45 5.57 8.77 -21.75
CA LYS A 45 5.58 7.42 -21.20
C LYS A 45 6.63 6.49 -21.80
N GLU A 46 7.35 6.94 -22.82
CA GLU A 46 8.25 6.11 -23.63
C GLU A 46 9.35 5.43 -22.79
N PHE A 47 9.89 6.13 -21.79
CA PHE A 47 11.00 5.65 -20.98
C PHE A 47 10.58 5.05 -19.63
N LEU A 48 9.28 4.88 -19.36
CA LEU A 48 8.83 4.24 -18.13
C LEU A 48 9.12 2.74 -18.14
N ALA A 49 9.02 2.07 -19.29
CA ALA A 49 9.30 0.65 -19.43
C ALA A 49 10.77 0.43 -19.82
N GLN A 50 11.61 0.15 -18.84
CA GLN A 50 13.00 -0.25 -19.09
C GLN A 50 13.05 -1.68 -19.65
N PRO A 51 14.02 -2.01 -20.53
CA PRO A 51 14.17 -3.35 -21.09
C PRO A 51 14.23 -4.47 -20.03
N ALA A 52 14.88 -4.20 -18.89
CA ALA A 52 15.01 -5.11 -17.76
C ALA A 52 13.69 -5.46 -17.06
N MET A 53 12.61 -4.70 -17.27
CA MET A 53 11.28 -5.03 -16.74
C MET A 53 10.55 -6.08 -17.59
N THR A 54 11.16 -6.55 -18.67
CA THR A 54 10.64 -7.66 -19.47
C THR A 54 10.92 -8.98 -18.74
N PHE A 55 9.86 -9.71 -18.41
CA PHE A 55 9.98 -11.04 -17.80
C PHE A 55 10.82 -11.98 -18.68
N GLY A 56 11.77 -12.69 -18.06
CA GLY A 56 12.65 -13.62 -18.77
C GLY A 56 13.62 -12.96 -19.74
N SER A 57 13.82 -11.63 -19.66
CA SER A 57 14.83 -10.94 -20.48
C SER A 57 16.26 -11.37 -20.16
N GLU A 58 16.49 -11.81 -18.93
CA GLU A 58 17.80 -12.28 -18.45
C GLU A 58 17.64 -13.67 -17.83
N ALA A 59 18.30 -14.67 -18.43
CA ALA A 59 18.21 -16.06 -17.98
C ALA A 59 18.69 -16.25 -16.52
N GLU A 60 19.72 -15.49 -16.12
CA GLU A 60 20.27 -15.52 -14.76
C GLU A 60 19.26 -15.04 -13.70
N VAL A 61 18.47 -14.00 -14.04
CA VAL A 61 17.41 -13.47 -13.15
C VAL A 61 16.31 -14.51 -13.00
N GLY A 62 15.88 -15.13 -14.10
CA GLY A 62 14.89 -16.21 -14.06
C GLY A 62 15.34 -17.40 -13.20
N ALA A 63 16.61 -17.81 -13.31
CA ALA A 63 17.16 -18.89 -12.49
C ALA A 63 17.20 -18.54 -10.99
N GLN A 64 17.46 -17.28 -10.62
CA GLN A 64 17.38 -16.82 -9.24
C GLN A 64 15.95 -16.79 -8.70
N GLU A 65 14.99 -16.31 -9.51
CA GLU A 65 13.57 -16.32 -9.14
C GLU A 65 13.08 -17.75 -8.93
N ASP A 66 13.40 -18.67 -9.84
CA ASP A 66 13.09 -20.09 -9.72
C ASP A 66 13.71 -20.72 -8.46
N HIS A 67 14.94 -20.34 -8.10
CA HIS A 67 15.57 -20.78 -6.86
C HIS A 67 14.80 -20.29 -5.62
N VAL A 68 14.40 -19.03 -5.60
CA VAL A 68 13.61 -18.46 -4.49
C VAL A 68 12.25 -19.15 -4.40
N LEU A 69 11.56 -19.34 -5.52
CA LEU A 69 10.26 -20.00 -5.57
C LEU A 69 10.36 -21.46 -5.13
N THR A 70 11.38 -22.19 -5.59
CA THR A 70 11.62 -23.58 -5.17
C THR A 70 11.85 -23.68 -3.66
N ASN A 71 12.60 -22.75 -3.06
CA ASN A 71 12.81 -22.74 -1.61
C ASN A 71 11.53 -22.39 -0.83
N ARG A 72 10.72 -21.44 -1.34
CA ARG A 72 9.51 -20.99 -0.66
C ARG A 72 8.35 -21.98 -0.80
N GLU A 73 8.26 -22.65 -1.95
CA GLU A 73 7.08 -23.41 -2.38
C GLU A 73 7.40 -24.89 -2.64
N GLY A 74 8.63 -25.35 -2.36
CA GLY A 74 9.04 -26.74 -2.57
C GLY A 74 8.21 -27.77 -1.80
N SER A 75 7.58 -27.39 -0.69
CA SER A 75 6.60 -28.25 0.00
C SER A 75 5.27 -28.37 -0.73
N ALA A 76 4.91 -27.39 -1.57
CA ALA A 76 3.65 -27.31 -2.33
C ALA A 76 3.75 -27.90 -3.75
N GLY A 77 4.95 -28.30 -4.19
CA GLY A 77 5.14 -28.94 -5.49
C GLY A 77 5.04 -27.99 -6.68
N ALA A 78 5.49 -26.75 -6.55
CA ALA A 78 5.52 -25.78 -7.64
C ALA A 78 6.53 -26.20 -8.72
N GLY A 79 6.02 -26.56 -9.91
CA GLY A 79 6.74 -26.56 -11.20
C GLY A 79 8.02 -27.40 -11.31
N GLY A 80 7.91 -28.60 -11.89
CA GLY A 80 9.07 -29.42 -12.26
C GLY A 80 9.46 -30.44 -11.18
N PHE A 81 9.15 -31.70 -11.44
CA PHE A 81 9.25 -32.78 -10.46
C PHE A 81 10.71 -33.17 -10.18
N SER A 82 11.18 -33.01 -8.93
CA SER A 82 12.03 -33.99 -8.21
C SER A 82 12.18 -33.68 -6.70
N GLY A 83 11.20 -33.03 -6.05
CA GLY A 83 11.36 -32.65 -4.65
C GLY A 83 10.15 -31.99 -4.01
N GLY A 84 8.97 -32.57 -4.19
CA GLY A 84 7.76 -32.15 -3.47
C GLY A 84 7.68 -32.83 -2.10
N GLY A 85 7.73 -32.06 -1.01
CA GLY A 85 7.33 -32.52 0.33
C GLY A 85 8.48 -32.74 1.34
N CYS A 86 8.28 -32.18 2.55
CA CYS A 86 9.07 -32.34 3.78
C CYS A 86 10.57 -31.99 3.76
N GLY A 87 11.17 -31.60 2.63
CA GLY A 87 12.46 -30.89 2.61
C GLY A 87 13.66 -31.59 3.28
N CYS A 88 13.63 -32.92 3.43
CA CYS A 88 14.78 -33.66 3.93
C CYS A 88 15.68 -34.04 2.74
N ASN A 89 16.73 -33.25 2.52
CA ASN A 89 17.95 -33.75 1.86
C ASN A 89 18.80 -34.47 2.92
#